data_AF-A0A354RBR0-F1
#
_entry.id   AF-A0A354RBR0-F1
#
_cell.length_a   1.000
_cell.length_b   1.000
_cell.length_c   1.000
_cell.angle_alpha   90.00
_cell.angle_beta   90.00
_cell.angle_gamma   90.00
#
_symmetry.space_group_name_H-M   'P 1'
#
loop_
_entity.id
_entity.type
_entity.pdbx_description
1 polymer ?
#
loop_
_entity_poly.entity_id
_entity_poly.type
_entity_poly.pdbx_seq_one_letter_code
_entity_poly.pdbx_strand_id
1 'polypeptide(L)'
;MKEMTPLEEIRHSTAHVLAAAVLRLYPNTKLDIGPPTDAGFYYDFDSEIAFTPEILEDIEAEMRKIIKENQRFERIEVSRDEAKGMILEMKQETYKLGRLNDIPDEEEVSFYQNGEFLDLCAGSHVNYTKKIKAFKLLQIAGSYHRGDSNNKQLQRIYGTAFATKDELAQHLEQIEEAKKRDHRNLGRDLGLFHIDEMVGQGLVLWKPNGAIIRQELESFISSELAKQGYSQVYTPHIGKLDLYRTSGHFPYYQDSQYPPIIHRDCLTNLANEGCSCSELSNQLEEGEIDGYLLKPMNCPMHIRIFRSEQRSYRDLPIRLAEFGTVYRWEQSGELNGMTRVRGFTQDDAHLFIREDQLQEEIQGCLGLVKLVFSVLGMKDYRVRVSLRDPQSDKYVGNPESWNKAENALRQAVKSLDVDYQEEIGEAAFYGPKIDFVVKDVIGREWQLGTVQVDYNLPERFDLSYVGSDNQNHRPVMIHRAPFGSMERFCGVLIEHFAGNFPTW
;
A
#
# COMPACT_ATOMS: atom_id res chain seq x y z
N MET A 1 -16.24 10.99 -18.55
CA MET A 1 -15.49 9.71 -18.68
C MET A 1 -14.00 10.03 -18.79
N LYS A 2 -13.15 9.30 -18.05
CA LYS A 2 -11.68 9.37 -18.23
C LYS A 2 -11.35 8.83 -19.62
N GLU A 3 -10.65 9.61 -20.44
CA GLU A 3 -10.24 9.18 -21.78
C GLU A 3 -9.25 8.02 -21.65
N MET A 4 -9.58 6.85 -22.21
CA MET A 4 -8.69 5.69 -22.18
C MET A 4 -7.51 5.93 -23.10
N THR A 5 -6.32 5.53 -22.66
CA THR A 5 -5.15 5.47 -23.54
C THR A 5 -5.37 4.39 -24.62
N PRO A 6 -4.70 4.49 -25.78
CA PRO A 6 -4.82 3.46 -26.82
C PRO A 6 -4.50 2.03 -26.36
N LEU A 7 -3.63 1.88 -25.35
CA LEU A 7 -3.29 0.58 -24.78
C LEU A 7 -4.39 0.06 -23.83
N GLU A 8 -4.98 0.93 -23.01
CA GLU A 8 -6.14 0.59 -22.17
C GLU A 8 -7.32 0.15 -23.03
N GLU A 9 -7.59 0.82 -24.16
CA GLU A 9 -8.65 0.41 -25.09
C GLU A 9 -8.42 -0.99 -25.67
N ILE A 10 -7.18 -1.33 -26.05
CA ILE A 10 -6.81 -2.66 -26.54
C ILE A 10 -7.05 -3.71 -25.44
N ARG A 11 -6.60 -3.43 -24.20
CA ARG A 11 -6.74 -4.35 -23.06
C ARG A 11 -8.20 -4.55 -22.69
N HIS A 12 -8.97 -3.48 -22.65
CA HIS A 12 -10.40 -3.49 -22.38
C HIS A 12 -11.17 -4.28 -23.45
N SER A 13 -10.85 -4.05 -24.72
CA SER A 13 -11.42 -4.83 -25.83
C SER A 13 -11.02 -6.31 -25.78
N THR A 14 -9.81 -6.61 -25.30
CA THR A 14 -9.35 -7.99 -25.13
C THR A 14 -10.09 -8.69 -23.98
N ALA A 15 -10.44 -7.96 -22.91
CA ALA A 15 -11.28 -8.47 -21.83
C ALA A 15 -12.67 -8.89 -22.33
N HIS A 16 -13.29 -8.10 -23.22
CA HIS A 16 -14.55 -8.47 -23.87
C HIS A 16 -14.42 -9.72 -24.75
N VAL A 17 -13.34 -9.82 -25.54
CA VAL A 17 -13.07 -11.03 -26.33
C VAL A 17 -12.86 -12.26 -25.45
N LEU A 18 -12.22 -12.10 -24.28
CA LEU A 18 -12.09 -13.17 -23.29
C LEU A 18 -13.46 -13.62 -22.79
N ALA A 19 -14.32 -12.70 -22.36
CA ALA A 19 -15.68 -13.04 -21.90
C ALA A 19 -16.52 -13.70 -23.01
N ALA A 20 -16.44 -13.19 -24.24
CA ALA A 20 -17.09 -13.80 -25.40
C ALA A 20 -16.61 -15.23 -25.67
N ALA A 21 -15.29 -15.47 -25.58
CA ALA A 21 -14.71 -16.80 -25.75
C ALA A 21 -15.16 -17.78 -24.65
N VAL A 22 -15.18 -17.32 -23.39
CA VAL A 22 -15.67 -18.11 -22.25
C VAL A 22 -17.14 -18.47 -22.45
N LEU A 23 -18.01 -17.54 -22.84
CA LEU A 23 -19.43 -17.85 -23.07
C LEU A 23 -19.66 -18.79 -24.26
N ARG A 24 -18.81 -18.75 -25.30
CA ARG A 24 -18.89 -19.72 -26.41
C ARG A 24 -18.55 -21.14 -25.98
N LEU A 25 -17.54 -21.30 -25.13
CA LEU A 25 -17.10 -22.61 -24.63
C LEU A 25 -17.97 -23.11 -23.48
N TYR A 26 -18.42 -22.19 -22.61
CA TYR A 26 -19.13 -22.45 -21.37
C TYR A 26 -20.35 -21.51 -21.25
N PRO A 27 -21.46 -21.78 -21.97
CA PRO A 27 -22.60 -20.86 -22.07
C PRO A 27 -23.33 -20.55 -20.77
N ASN A 28 -23.15 -21.38 -19.73
CA ASN A 28 -23.81 -21.21 -18.44
C ASN A 28 -23.03 -20.31 -17.47
N THR A 29 -21.80 -19.90 -17.81
CA THR A 29 -20.97 -19.04 -16.98
C THR A 29 -21.61 -17.65 -16.81
N LYS A 30 -21.55 -17.10 -15.59
CA LYS A 30 -22.00 -15.73 -15.32
C LYS A 30 -20.83 -14.76 -15.24
N LEU A 31 -21.03 -13.55 -15.74
CA LEU A 31 -20.04 -12.49 -15.86
C LEU A 31 -20.26 -11.43 -14.78
N ASP A 32 -19.21 -11.04 -14.06
CA ASP A 32 -19.25 -9.90 -13.14
C ASP A 32 -18.59 -8.66 -13.77
N ILE A 33 -17.27 -8.50 -13.63
CA ILE A 33 -16.52 -7.34 -14.12
C ILE A 33 -15.24 -7.74 -14.86
N GLY A 34 -14.81 -6.91 -15.81
CA GLY A 34 -13.56 -7.10 -16.54
C GLY A 34 -12.83 -5.82 -16.97
N PRO A 35 -12.26 -5.06 -16.03
CA PRO A 35 -11.60 -3.80 -16.35
C PRO A 35 -10.21 -4.00 -16.96
N PRO A 36 -9.71 -3.03 -17.76
CA PRO A 36 -8.29 -2.91 -18.05
C PRO A 36 -7.51 -2.53 -16.78
N THR A 37 -6.23 -2.88 -16.76
CA THR A 37 -5.27 -2.56 -15.69
C THR A 37 -3.95 -2.09 -16.29
N ASP A 38 -3.07 -1.51 -15.49
CA ASP A 38 -1.73 -1.05 -15.93
C ASP A 38 -0.87 -2.20 -16.47
N ALA A 39 -1.06 -3.42 -15.97
CA ALA A 39 -0.34 -4.62 -16.41
C ALA A 39 -1.06 -5.43 -17.50
N GLY A 40 -2.34 -5.14 -17.79
CA GLY A 40 -3.14 -5.96 -18.69
C GLY A 40 -4.64 -5.78 -18.48
N PHE A 41 -5.35 -6.87 -18.19
CA PHE A 41 -6.78 -6.89 -17.86
C PHE A 41 -7.10 -8.14 -17.03
N TYR A 42 -8.26 -8.16 -16.42
CA TYR A 42 -8.81 -9.40 -15.87
C TYR A 42 -10.29 -9.49 -16.16
N TYR A 43 -10.89 -10.66 -15.90
CA TYR A 43 -12.33 -10.84 -15.91
C TYR A 43 -12.74 -11.84 -14.82
N ASP A 44 -13.78 -11.48 -14.06
CA ASP A 44 -14.37 -12.30 -13.00
C ASP A 44 -15.55 -13.13 -13.52
N PHE A 45 -15.47 -14.45 -13.30
CA PHE A 45 -16.44 -15.43 -13.77
C PHE A 45 -17.02 -16.24 -12.62
N ASP A 46 -18.33 -16.45 -12.66
CA ASP A 46 -19.00 -17.50 -11.89
C ASP A 46 -19.27 -18.69 -12.81
N SER A 47 -18.46 -19.73 -12.66
CA SER A 47 -18.53 -20.94 -13.47
C SER A 47 -18.52 -22.15 -12.57
N GLU A 48 -19.34 -23.16 -12.88
CA GLU A 48 -19.28 -24.47 -12.24
C GLU A 48 -18.00 -25.23 -12.59
N ILE A 49 -17.41 -24.91 -13.75
CA ILE A 49 -16.16 -25.50 -14.22
C ILE A 49 -15.01 -24.70 -13.62
N ALA A 50 -14.13 -25.39 -12.89
CA ALA A 50 -12.87 -24.81 -12.44
C ALA A 50 -11.97 -24.57 -13.65
N PHE A 51 -11.54 -23.33 -13.86
CA PHE A 51 -10.58 -22.99 -14.87
C PHE A 51 -9.20 -23.52 -14.47
N THR A 52 -8.54 -24.20 -15.41
CA THR A 52 -7.20 -24.74 -15.26
C THR A 52 -6.28 -24.17 -16.34
N PRO A 53 -4.95 -24.28 -16.21
CA PRO A 53 -4.03 -23.84 -17.25
C PRO A 53 -4.33 -24.43 -18.64
N GLU A 54 -4.79 -25.69 -18.70
CA GLU A 54 -5.18 -26.35 -19.95
C GLU A 54 -6.43 -25.69 -20.56
N ILE A 55 -7.43 -25.34 -19.73
CA ILE A 55 -8.62 -24.62 -20.20
C ILE A 55 -8.26 -23.21 -20.69
N LEU A 56 -7.25 -22.55 -20.10
CA LEU A 56 -6.78 -21.26 -20.61
C LEU A 56 -6.23 -21.37 -22.04
N GLU A 57 -5.59 -22.49 -22.41
CA GLU A 57 -5.11 -22.71 -23.78
C GLU A 57 -6.28 -22.81 -24.77
N ASP A 58 -7.35 -23.50 -24.38
CA ASP A 58 -8.59 -23.61 -25.17
C ASP A 58 -9.30 -22.26 -25.32
N ILE A 59 -9.41 -21.50 -24.22
CA ILE A 59 -9.98 -20.15 -24.22
C ILE A 59 -9.13 -19.23 -25.11
N GLU A 60 -7.80 -19.24 -25.01
CA GLU A 60 -6.93 -18.45 -25.90
C GLU A 60 -7.12 -18.82 -27.37
N ALA A 61 -7.29 -20.11 -27.67
CA ALA A 61 -7.54 -20.57 -29.04
C ALA A 61 -8.89 -20.04 -29.55
N GLU A 62 -9.93 -20.03 -28.73
CA GLU A 62 -11.24 -19.47 -29.08
C GLU A 62 -11.21 -17.94 -29.22
N MET A 63 -10.51 -17.22 -28.34
CA MET A 63 -10.26 -15.78 -28.49
C MET A 63 -9.59 -15.47 -29.83
N ARG A 64 -8.61 -16.27 -30.26
CA ARG A 64 -7.98 -16.12 -31.59
C ARG A 64 -8.96 -16.33 -32.74
N LYS A 65 -9.98 -17.19 -32.58
CA LYS A 65 -11.04 -17.36 -33.61
C LYS A 65 -11.92 -16.10 -33.69
N ILE A 66 -12.40 -15.59 -32.55
CA ILE A 66 -13.20 -14.35 -32.47
C ILE A 66 -12.45 -13.16 -33.08
N ILE A 67 -11.14 -13.06 -32.84
CA ILE A 67 -10.30 -12.01 -33.42
C ILE A 67 -10.18 -12.15 -34.95
N LYS A 68 -10.07 -13.39 -35.45
CA LYS A 68 -10.01 -13.66 -36.90
C LYS A 68 -11.34 -13.37 -37.61
N GLU A 69 -12.46 -13.50 -36.91
CA GLU A 69 -13.79 -13.13 -37.42
C GLU A 69 -13.93 -11.62 -37.69
N ASN A 70 -13.03 -10.78 -37.16
CA ASN A 70 -13.00 -9.32 -37.38
C ASN A 70 -14.35 -8.65 -37.06
N GLN A 71 -14.96 -9.06 -35.96
CA GLN A 71 -16.22 -8.50 -35.46
C GLN A 71 -16.03 -7.01 -35.15
N ARG A 72 -17.06 -6.22 -35.43
CA ARG A 72 -17.09 -4.80 -35.06
C ARG A 72 -17.56 -4.67 -33.61
N PHE A 73 -16.96 -3.75 -32.86
CA PHE A 73 -17.50 -3.32 -31.57
C PHE A 73 -18.50 -2.20 -31.82
N GLU A 74 -19.74 -2.40 -31.39
CA GLU A 74 -20.83 -1.44 -31.55
C GLU A 74 -21.35 -1.02 -30.18
N ARG A 75 -21.28 0.27 -29.89
CA ARG A 75 -21.85 0.85 -28.66
C ARG A 75 -23.34 1.06 -28.86
N ILE A 76 -24.13 0.56 -27.92
CA ILE A 76 -25.59 0.70 -27.89
C ILE A 76 -25.93 1.46 -26.62
N GLU A 77 -26.43 2.67 -26.77
CA GLU A 77 -26.97 3.45 -25.66
C GLU A 77 -28.43 3.05 -25.45
N VAL A 78 -28.79 2.78 -24.19
CA VAL A 78 -30.12 2.30 -23.82
C VAL A 78 -30.58 2.96 -22.53
N SER A 79 -31.89 3.01 -22.33
CA SER A 79 -32.46 3.38 -21.04
C SER A 79 -32.18 2.29 -19.98
N ARG A 80 -32.27 2.65 -18.70
CA ARG A 80 -32.09 1.69 -17.59
C ARG A 80 -33.07 0.53 -17.65
N ASP A 81 -34.30 0.76 -18.10
CA ASP A 81 -35.31 -0.30 -18.18
C ASP A 81 -35.05 -1.24 -19.36
N GLU A 82 -34.59 -0.71 -20.50
CA GLU A 82 -34.11 -1.52 -21.63
C GLU A 82 -32.86 -2.33 -21.23
N ALA A 83 -31.92 -1.73 -20.51
CA ALA A 83 -30.72 -2.40 -20.00
C ALA A 83 -31.06 -3.62 -19.12
N LYS A 84 -32.05 -3.48 -18.22
CA LYS A 84 -32.56 -4.62 -17.42
C LYS A 84 -33.11 -5.73 -18.31
N GLY A 85 -33.88 -5.38 -19.34
CA GLY A 85 -34.40 -6.32 -20.32
C GLY A 85 -33.29 -7.09 -21.04
N MET A 86 -32.28 -6.38 -21.57
CA MET A 86 -31.14 -6.99 -22.24
C MET A 86 -30.34 -7.93 -21.33
N ILE A 87 -30.12 -7.54 -20.06
CA ILE A 87 -29.42 -8.38 -19.06
C ILE A 87 -30.15 -9.69 -18.79
N LEU A 88 -31.49 -9.65 -18.74
CA LEU A 88 -32.32 -10.84 -18.58
C LEU A 88 -32.28 -11.73 -19.82
N GLU A 89 -32.31 -11.15 -21.03
CA GLU A 89 -32.22 -11.89 -22.29
C GLU A 89 -30.89 -12.63 -22.44
N MET A 90 -29.77 -12.00 -22.08
CA MET A 90 -28.45 -12.63 -22.07
C MET A 90 -28.23 -13.59 -20.88
N LYS A 91 -29.20 -13.72 -19.97
CA LYS A 91 -29.14 -14.55 -18.75
C LYS A 91 -27.93 -14.20 -17.86
N GLN A 92 -27.64 -12.92 -17.67
CA GLN A 92 -26.52 -12.43 -16.85
C GLN A 92 -26.98 -11.62 -15.63
N GLU A 93 -28.21 -11.88 -15.16
CA GLU A 93 -28.88 -11.15 -14.10
C GLU A 93 -28.20 -11.24 -12.73
N THR A 94 -27.44 -12.31 -12.49
CA THR A 94 -26.82 -12.62 -11.19
C THR A 94 -25.93 -11.49 -10.67
N TYR A 95 -25.12 -10.88 -11.54
CA TYR A 95 -24.18 -9.82 -11.15
C TYR A 95 -24.43 -8.50 -11.89
N LYS A 96 -24.81 -8.56 -13.18
CA LYS A 96 -24.93 -7.36 -14.02
C LYS A 96 -26.07 -6.43 -13.60
N LEU A 97 -27.14 -6.94 -13.00
CA LEU A 97 -28.20 -6.08 -12.42
C LEU A 97 -27.68 -5.25 -11.24
N GLY A 98 -26.85 -5.84 -10.37
CA GLY A 98 -26.20 -5.11 -9.29
C GLY A 98 -25.30 -4.00 -9.82
N ARG A 99 -24.51 -4.30 -10.86
CA ARG A 99 -23.64 -3.31 -11.52
C ARG A 99 -24.43 -2.20 -12.20
N LEU A 100 -25.55 -2.50 -12.83
CA LEU A 100 -26.44 -1.49 -13.41
C LEU A 100 -26.98 -0.53 -12.34
N ASN A 101 -27.33 -1.03 -11.15
CA ASN A 101 -27.80 -0.20 -10.04
C ASN A 101 -26.68 0.68 -9.44
N ASP A 102 -25.42 0.29 -9.60
CA ASP A 102 -24.26 1.07 -9.13
C ASP A 102 -23.96 2.27 -10.05
N ILE A 103 -24.49 2.30 -11.27
CA ILE A 103 -24.36 3.44 -12.18
C ILE A 103 -25.26 4.59 -11.66
N PRO A 104 -24.76 5.83 -11.51
CA PRO A 104 -25.59 6.98 -11.10
C PRO A 104 -26.70 7.31 -12.11
N ASP A 105 -27.86 7.78 -11.63
CA ASP A 105 -29.05 8.02 -12.47
C ASP A 105 -28.83 9.04 -13.59
N GLU A 106 -27.87 9.96 -13.42
CA GLU A 106 -27.51 10.98 -14.40
C GLU A 106 -26.55 10.47 -15.50
N GLU A 107 -25.99 9.27 -15.35
CA GLU A 107 -25.07 8.68 -16.31
C GLU A 107 -25.78 7.81 -17.36
N GLU A 108 -25.32 7.92 -18.60
CA GLU A 108 -25.80 7.10 -19.72
C GLU A 108 -25.40 5.63 -19.54
N VAL A 109 -26.37 4.74 -19.70
CA VAL A 109 -26.13 3.29 -19.70
C VAL A 109 -25.83 2.84 -21.13
N SER A 110 -24.69 2.18 -21.32
CA SER A 110 -24.32 1.60 -22.60
C SER A 110 -23.95 0.13 -22.53
N PHE A 111 -24.23 -0.57 -23.63
CA PHE A 111 -23.73 -1.90 -23.92
C PHE A 111 -22.75 -1.84 -25.07
N TYR A 112 -21.84 -2.80 -25.11
CA TYR A 112 -21.03 -3.08 -26.29
C TYR A 112 -21.36 -4.45 -26.84
N GLN A 113 -21.62 -4.48 -28.13
CA GLN A 113 -21.83 -5.71 -28.88
C GLN A 113 -20.61 -6.01 -29.76
N ASN A 114 -20.14 -7.26 -29.73
CA ASN A 114 -19.23 -7.79 -30.75
C ASN A 114 -19.68 -9.19 -31.18
N GLY A 115 -20.15 -9.29 -32.43
CA GLY A 115 -20.77 -10.51 -32.94
C GLY A 115 -22.03 -10.86 -32.12
N GLU A 116 -22.04 -12.06 -31.56
CA GLU A 116 -23.13 -12.58 -30.73
C GLU A 116 -22.99 -12.18 -29.24
N PHE A 117 -21.84 -11.63 -28.85
CA PHE A 117 -21.57 -11.23 -27.48
C PHE A 117 -22.06 -9.81 -27.24
N LEU A 118 -22.71 -9.61 -26.09
CA LEU A 118 -23.22 -8.34 -25.61
C LEU A 118 -22.82 -8.18 -24.14
N ASP A 119 -22.29 -7.02 -23.75
CA ASP A 119 -21.94 -6.75 -22.36
C ASP A 119 -22.23 -5.32 -21.92
N LEU A 120 -22.63 -5.17 -20.66
CA LEU A 120 -22.84 -3.87 -20.01
C LEU A 120 -21.48 -3.22 -19.75
N CYS A 121 -21.19 -2.13 -20.45
CA CYS A 121 -19.89 -1.49 -20.41
C CYS A 121 -19.95 -0.02 -20.84
N ALA A 122 -19.25 0.84 -20.09
CA ALA A 122 -19.13 2.28 -20.36
C ALA A 122 -17.82 2.67 -21.07
N GLY A 123 -16.77 1.85 -20.99
CA GLY A 123 -15.45 2.18 -21.53
C GLY A 123 -15.41 2.15 -23.06
N SER A 124 -14.44 2.84 -23.67
CA SER A 124 -14.24 2.79 -25.12
C SER A 124 -13.58 1.47 -25.54
N HIS A 125 -13.81 1.10 -26.81
CA HIS A 125 -13.29 -0.11 -27.43
C HIS A 125 -12.63 0.21 -28.77
N VAL A 126 -11.70 -0.65 -29.19
CA VAL A 126 -11.16 -0.59 -30.54
C VAL A 126 -12.26 -0.90 -31.56
N ASN A 127 -12.17 -0.35 -32.77
CA ASN A 127 -13.25 -0.49 -33.77
C ASN A 127 -13.57 -1.95 -34.17
N TYR A 128 -12.57 -2.82 -34.21
CA TYR A 128 -12.72 -4.22 -34.67
C TYR A 128 -11.84 -5.17 -33.87
N THR A 129 -12.30 -6.40 -33.64
CA THR A 129 -11.53 -7.43 -32.89
C THR A 129 -10.15 -7.70 -33.48
N LYS A 130 -9.97 -7.56 -34.80
CA LYS A 130 -8.67 -7.72 -35.49
C LYS A 130 -7.61 -6.68 -35.11
N LYS A 131 -7.99 -5.59 -34.44
CA LYS A 131 -7.03 -4.63 -33.85
C LYS A 131 -6.28 -5.21 -32.66
N ILE A 132 -6.83 -6.25 -32.02
CA ILE A 132 -6.15 -7.01 -30.97
C ILE A 132 -5.14 -7.95 -31.64
N LYS A 133 -3.88 -7.53 -31.70
CA LYS A 133 -2.82 -8.25 -32.43
C LYS A 133 -2.03 -9.22 -31.57
N ALA A 134 -1.80 -8.88 -30.30
CA ALA A 134 -0.95 -9.61 -29.40
C ALA A 134 -1.58 -9.63 -28.00
N PHE A 135 -1.88 -10.83 -27.50
CA PHE A 135 -2.40 -11.03 -26.16
C PHE A 135 -1.95 -12.39 -25.59
N LYS A 136 -1.99 -12.51 -24.27
CA LYS A 136 -1.69 -13.74 -23.54
C LYS A 136 -2.52 -13.80 -22.25
N LEU A 137 -3.11 -14.95 -21.93
CA LEU A 137 -3.68 -15.24 -20.61
C LEU A 137 -2.56 -15.69 -19.67
N LEU A 138 -2.56 -15.19 -18.45
CA LEU A 138 -1.43 -15.29 -17.52
C LEU A 138 -1.70 -16.30 -16.40
N GLN A 139 -2.69 -16.03 -15.56
CA GLN A 139 -2.98 -16.84 -14.37
C GLN A 139 -4.45 -16.77 -13.99
N ILE A 140 -4.89 -17.77 -13.22
CA ILE A 140 -6.21 -17.81 -12.59
C ILE A 140 -6.02 -17.46 -11.10
N ALA A 141 -6.92 -16.65 -10.55
CA ALA A 141 -7.00 -16.37 -9.12
C ALA A 141 -8.44 -16.50 -8.63
N GLY A 142 -8.61 -16.69 -7.32
CA GLY A 142 -9.92 -16.50 -6.68
C GLY A 142 -10.19 -15.01 -6.45
N SER A 143 -11.42 -14.57 -6.67
CA SER A 143 -11.91 -13.26 -6.26
C SER A 143 -13.22 -13.42 -5.52
N TYR A 144 -13.68 -12.37 -4.84
CA TYR A 144 -14.99 -12.36 -4.19
C TYR A 144 -15.81 -11.24 -4.80
N HIS A 145 -17.12 -11.49 -4.99
CA HIS A 145 -18.00 -10.45 -5.51
C HIS A 145 -17.97 -9.21 -4.60
N ARG A 146 -17.76 -8.04 -5.19
CA ARG A 146 -17.55 -6.74 -4.49
C ARG A 146 -16.39 -6.72 -3.49
N GLY A 147 -15.47 -7.69 -3.55
CA GLY A 147 -14.33 -7.77 -2.64
C GLY A 147 -14.67 -8.19 -1.20
N ASP A 148 -15.91 -8.61 -0.95
CA ASP A 148 -16.36 -9.06 0.37
C ASP A 148 -16.24 -10.59 0.48
N SER A 149 -15.43 -11.06 1.42
CA SER A 149 -15.16 -12.49 1.64
C SER A 149 -16.41 -13.30 2.05
N ASN A 150 -17.49 -12.64 2.47
CA ASN A 150 -18.77 -13.30 2.76
C ASN A 150 -19.58 -13.62 1.50
N ASN A 151 -19.25 -13.00 0.36
CA ASN A 151 -19.92 -13.24 -0.91
C ASN A 151 -19.38 -14.48 -1.62
N LYS A 152 -20.07 -14.90 -2.68
CA LYS A 152 -19.65 -16.03 -3.50
C LYS A 152 -18.25 -15.78 -4.08
N GLN A 153 -17.41 -16.81 -4.01
CA GLN A 153 -16.10 -16.83 -4.63
C GLN A 153 -16.24 -17.00 -6.15
N LEU A 154 -15.56 -16.13 -6.89
CA LEU A 154 -15.50 -16.11 -8.35
C LEU A 154 -14.11 -16.56 -8.82
N GLN A 155 -14.03 -16.95 -10.08
CA GLN A 155 -12.78 -17.31 -10.75
C GLN A 155 -12.34 -16.15 -11.64
N ARG A 156 -11.21 -15.53 -11.30
CA ARG A 156 -10.61 -14.41 -12.04
C ARG A 156 -9.57 -14.93 -13.01
N ILE A 157 -9.72 -14.62 -14.30
CA ILE A 157 -8.67 -14.85 -15.30
C ILE A 157 -7.94 -13.53 -15.56
N TYR A 158 -6.62 -13.52 -15.35
CA TYR A 158 -5.75 -12.41 -15.73
C TYR A 158 -5.19 -12.62 -17.13
N GLY A 159 -5.12 -11.54 -17.91
CA GLY A 159 -4.46 -11.52 -19.22
C GLY A 159 -3.77 -10.19 -19.48
N THR A 160 -2.98 -10.14 -20.55
CA THR A 160 -2.34 -8.92 -21.02
C THR A 160 -2.41 -8.81 -22.53
N ALA A 161 -2.39 -7.59 -23.04
CA ALA A 161 -2.47 -7.30 -24.46
C ALA A 161 -1.65 -6.04 -24.81
N PHE A 162 -1.05 -6.06 -26.00
CA PHE A 162 -0.20 -5.00 -26.53
C PHE A 162 -0.51 -4.73 -28.01
N ALA A 163 -0.06 -3.57 -28.50
CA ALA A 163 -0.25 -3.18 -29.89
C ALA A 163 0.56 -4.06 -30.85
N THR A 164 1.71 -4.57 -30.40
CA THR A 164 2.62 -5.41 -31.18
C THR A 164 3.00 -6.70 -30.47
N LYS A 165 3.46 -7.69 -31.25
CA LYS A 165 3.97 -8.96 -30.70
C LYS A 165 5.30 -8.78 -29.98
N ASP A 166 6.12 -7.82 -30.41
CA ASP A 166 7.43 -7.55 -29.82
C ASP A 166 7.28 -6.96 -28.42
N GLU A 167 6.35 -6.01 -28.23
CA GLU A 167 6.00 -5.47 -26.90
C GLU A 167 5.47 -6.57 -25.97
N LEU A 168 4.61 -7.46 -26.47
CA LEU A 168 4.13 -8.60 -25.68
C LEU A 168 5.27 -9.54 -25.29
N ALA A 169 6.16 -9.87 -26.23
CA ALA A 169 7.30 -10.74 -25.96
C ALA A 169 8.23 -10.14 -24.90
N GLN A 170 8.56 -8.85 -25.04
CA GLN A 170 9.36 -8.12 -24.06
C GLN A 170 8.70 -8.10 -22.67
N HIS A 171 7.38 -7.87 -22.63
CA HIS A 171 6.64 -7.88 -21.37
C HIS A 171 6.61 -9.27 -20.71
N LEU A 172 6.43 -10.33 -21.49
CA LEU A 172 6.47 -11.70 -20.96
C LEU A 172 7.88 -12.08 -20.47
N GLU A 173 8.93 -11.66 -21.17
CA GLU A 173 10.31 -11.83 -20.71
C GLU A 173 10.55 -11.12 -19.38
N GLN A 174 10.08 -9.87 -19.24
CA GLN A 174 10.14 -9.13 -17.98
C GLN A 174 9.39 -9.83 -16.84
N ILE A 175 8.21 -10.42 -17.10
CA ILE A 175 7.47 -11.19 -16.09
C ILE A 175 8.25 -12.44 -15.65
N GLU A 176 8.91 -13.13 -16.58
CA GLU A 176 9.70 -14.32 -16.24
C GLU A 176 10.99 -13.96 -15.49
N GLU A 177 11.67 -12.88 -15.88
CA GLU A 177 12.77 -12.33 -15.09
C GLU A 177 12.30 -11.90 -13.69
N ALA A 178 11.13 -11.29 -13.59
CA ALA A 178 10.53 -10.88 -12.33
C ALA A 178 10.28 -12.05 -11.38
N LYS A 179 9.70 -13.15 -11.88
CA LYS A 179 9.46 -14.37 -11.09
C LYS A 179 10.75 -14.98 -10.55
N LYS A 180 11.84 -14.93 -11.34
CA LYS A 180 13.16 -15.40 -10.90
C LYS A 180 13.76 -14.54 -9.79
N ARG A 181 13.40 -13.26 -9.76
CA ARG A 181 13.87 -12.29 -8.77
C ARG A 181 12.98 -12.19 -7.54
N ASP A 182 11.85 -12.89 -7.51
CA ASP A 182 10.92 -12.86 -6.38
C ASP A 182 11.62 -13.25 -5.07
N HIS A 183 11.61 -12.32 -4.11
CA HIS A 183 12.29 -12.51 -2.82
C HIS A 183 11.77 -13.71 -2.02
N ARG A 184 10.55 -14.20 -2.29
CA ARG A 184 9.99 -15.38 -1.63
C ARG A 184 10.66 -16.65 -2.13
N ASN A 185 10.93 -16.72 -3.43
CA ASN A 185 11.64 -17.84 -4.04
C ASN A 185 13.11 -17.79 -3.64
N LEU A 186 13.78 -16.67 -3.90
CA LEU A 186 15.20 -16.48 -3.58
C LEU A 186 15.47 -16.58 -2.08
N GLY A 187 14.61 -16.01 -1.24
CA GLY A 187 14.74 -16.06 0.21
C GLY A 187 14.68 -17.48 0.77
N ARG A 188 13.87 -18.35 0.17
CA ARG A 188 13.86 -19.78 0.49
C ARG A 188 15.13 -20.47 0.00
N ASP A 189 15.48 -20.27 -1.26
CA ASP A 189 16.58 -20.97 -1.92
C ASP A 189 17.96 -20.60 -1.31
N LEU A 190 18.13 -19.35 -0.90
CA LEU A 190 19.31 -18.83 -0.20
C LEU A 190 19.24 -18.99 1.33
N GLY A 191 18.10 -19.44 1.85
CA GLY A 191 17.87 -19.64 3.27
C GLY A 191 17.97 -18.35 4.11
N LEU A 192 17.41 -17.25 3.61
CA LEU A 192 17.45 -15.92 4.24
C LEU A 192 16.38 -15.73 5.31
N PHE A 193 15.17 -16.23 5.08
CA PHE A 193 14.06 -16.13 6.02
C PHE A 193 13.09 -17.29 5.87
N HIS A 194 12.15 -17.39 6.80
CA HIS A 194 11.02 -18.32 6.77
C HIS A 194 9.78 -17.61 7.31
N ILE A 195 8.60 -17.93 6.78
CA ILE A 195 7.31 -17.52 7.36
C ILE A 195 6.60 -18.80 7.70
N ASP A 196 6.40 -19.01 9.00
CA ASP A 196 5.85 -20.24 9.52
C ASP A 196 4.39 -20.05 9.92
N GLU A 197 3.52 -20.95 9.48
CA GLU A 197 2.08 -20.87 9.78
C GLU A 197 1.80 -21.00 11.29
N MET A 198 2.58 -21.81 12.02
CA MET A 198 2.42 -21.98 13.47
C MET A 198 2.86 -20.72 14.23
N VAL A 199 3.81 -19.95 13.69
CA VAL A 199 4.21 -18.65 14.26
C VAL A 199 3.19 -17.57 13.91
N GLY A 200 2.71 -17.55 12.67
CA GLY A 200 1.67 -16.65 12.19
C GLY A 200 2.04 -15.93 10.91
N GLN A 201 1.05 -15.70 10.05
CA GLN A 201 1.25 -14.98 8.79
C GLN A 201 1.71 -13.54 9.00
N GLY A 202 2.66 -13.09 8.18
CA GLY A 202 3.23 -11.74 8.27
C GLY A 202 4.19 -11.55 9.45
N LEU A 203 4.66 -12.63 10.07
CA LEU A 203 5.72 -12.60 11.09
C LEU A 203 6.95 -13.31 10.56
N VAL A 204 7.95 -12.54 10.15
CA VAL A 204 9.15 -13.06 9.48
C VAL A 204 10.13 -13.66 10.48
N LEU A 205 10.51 -14.92 10.26
CA LEU A 205 11.60 -15.58 10.96
C LEU A 205 12.89 -15.37 10.16
N TRP A 206 13.74 -14.47 10.62
CA TRP A 206 15.06 -14.24 10.05
C TRP A 206 15.96 -15.47 10.28
N LYS A 207 16.47 -16.07 9.21
CA LYS A 207 17.45 -17.16 9.28
C LYS A 207 18.88 -16.58 9.35
N PRO A 208 19.90 -17.36 9.72
CA PRO A 208 21.27 -16.84 9.88
C PRO A 208 21.78 -16.01 8.69
N ASN A 209 21.56 -16.47 7.45
CA ASN A 209 22.01 -15.73 6.25
C ASN A 209 21.29 -14.38 6.09
N GLY A 210 19.98 -14.32 6.34
CA GLY A 210 19.24 -13.06 6.26
C GLY A 210 19.53 -12.13 7.44
N ALA A 211 19.83 -12.70 8.61
CA ALA A 211 20.24 -11.93 9.78
C ALA A 211 21.56 -11.20 9.57
N ILE A 212 22.51 -11.79 8.82
CA ILE A 212 23.76 -11.12 8.43
C ILE A 212 23.46 -9.86 7.61
N ILE A 213 22.64 -9.98 6.56
CA ILE A 213 22.25 -8.83 5.72
C ILE A 213 21.61 -7.72 6.57
N ARG A 214 20.66 -8.12 7.44
CA ARG A 214 20.02 -7.18 8.37
C ARG A 214 21.04 -6.49 9.28
N GLN A 215 21.97 -7.24 9.86
CA GLN A 215 22.98 -6.71 10.78
C GLN A 215 23.95 -5.74 10.09
N GLU A 216 24.37 -6.02 8.85
CA GLU A 216 25.24 -5.13 8.09
C GLU A 216 24.54 -3.80 7.78
N LEU A 217 23.26 -3.85 7.40
CA LEU A 217 22.44 -2.65 7.19
C LEU A 217 22.25 -1.84 8.48
N GLU A 218 21.90 -2.50 9.60
CA GLU A 218 21.77 -1.85 10.91
C GLU A 218 23.10 -1.23 11.38
N SER A 219 24.22 -1.91 11.14
CA SER A 219 25.56 -1.42 11.51
C SER A 219 25.97 -0.23 10.66
N PHE A 220 25.75 -0.30 9.35
CA PHE A 220 26.01 0.79 8.42
C PHE A 220 25.26 2.06 8.81
N ILE A 221 23.93 1.96 8.96
CA ILE A 221 23.13 3.15 9.27
C ILE A 221 23.46 3.68 10.66
N SER A 222 23.67 2.81 11.67
CA SER A 222 24.06 3.25 13.01
C SER A 222 25.35 4.07 13.01
N SER A 223 26.33 3.70 12.17
CA SER A 223 27.58 4.46 12.02
C SER A 223 27.32 5.86 11.46
N GLU A 224 26.49 5.98 10.42
CA GLU A 224 26.13 7.28 9.84
C GLU A 224 25.30 8.15 10.80
N LEU A 225 24.41 7.52 11.56
CA LEU A 225 23.61 8.20 12.59
C LEU A 225 24.49 8.75 13.71
N ALA A 226 25.49 8.00 14.17
CA ALA A 226 26.43 8.47 15.18
C ALA A 226 27.22 9.70 14.71
N LYS A 227 27.64 9.73 13.43
CA LYS A 227 28.34 10.90 12.84
C LYS A 227 27.47 12.16 12.82
N GLN A 228 26.15 12.01 12.73
CA GLN A 228 25.18 13.11 12.74
C GLN A 228 24.63 13.43 14.15
N GLY A 229 25.17 12.80 15.19
CA GLY A 229 24.79 13.07 16.59
C GLY A 229 23.41 12.52 16.97
N TYR A 230 22.97 11.42 16.36
CA TYR A 230 21.81 10.67 16.85
C TYR A 230 22.19 9.83 18.07
N SER A 231 21.26 9.75 19.02
CA SER A 231 21.34 8.92 20.21
C SER A 231 20.44 7.70 20.04
N GLN A 232 21.05 6.50 20.05
CA GLN A 232 20.30 5.25 20.02
C GLN A 232 19.55 5.05 21.35
N VAL A 233 18.26 4.72 21.28
CA VAL A 233 17.41 4.38 22.42
C VAL A 233 16.72 3.04 22.19
N TYR A 234 16.14 2.48 23.24
CA TYR A 234 15.38 1.22 23.18
C TYR A 234 14.09 1.39 23.99
N THR A 235 12.94 1.13 23.37
CA THR A 235 11.63 1.32 24.00
C THR A 235 10.79 0.04 23.99
N PRO A 236 9.89 -0.16 24.97
CA PRO A 236 9.04 -1.35 25.04
C PRO A 236 8.19 -1.58 23.78
N HIS A 237 7.83 -2.84 23.54
CA HIS A 237 6.92 -3.23 22.45
C HIS A 237 5.44 -3.00 22.74
N ILE A 238 5.09 -2.80 24.02
CA ILE A 238 3.74 -2.55 24.49
C ILE A 238 3.70 -1.25 25.28
N GLY A 239 2.59 -0.53 25.20
CA GLY A 239 2.34 0.70 25.96
C GLY A 239 0.92 0.73 26.50
N LYS A 240 0.68 1.54 27.53
CA LYS A 240 -0.69 1.78 28.01
C LYS A 240 -1.56 2.37 26.89
N LEU A 241 -2.83 1.98 26.83
CA LEU A 241 -3.76 2.46 25.82
C LEU A 241 -3.88 3.99 25.81
N ASP A 242 -3.86 4.63 26.99
CA ASP A 242 -3.86 6.09 27.13
C ASP A 242 -2.71 6.82 26.42
N LEU A 243 -1.55 6.16 26.28
CA LEU A 243 -0.43 6.73 25.54
C LEU A 243 -0.84 6.97 24.07
N TYR A 244 -1.57 6.02 23.50
CA TYR A 244 -2.03 6.07 22.11
C TYR A 244 -3.26 6.96 21.95
N ARG A 245 -4.16 7.01 22.94
CA ARG A 245 -5.25 8.00 23.02
C ARG A 245 -4.70 9.43 23.00
N THR A 246 -3.72 9.71 23.86
CA THR A 246 -3.05 11.02 23.94
C THR A 246 -2.43 11.40 22.59
N SER A 247 -1.69 10.46 21.98
CA SER A 247 -1.07 10.68 20.67
C SER A 247 -2.06 10.84 19.51
N GLY A 248 -3.33 10.43 19.68
CA GLY A 248 -4.34 10.39 18.62
C GLY A 248 -4.29 9.13 17.75
N HIS A 249 -3.28 8.27 17.88
CA HIS A 249 -3.25 6.99 17.16
C HIS A 249 -4.40 6.05 17.53
N PHE A 250 -5.07 6.32 18.65
CA PHE A 250 -6.35 5.75 18.98
C PHE A 250 -7.33 6.94 19.16
N PRO A 251 -8.43 7.04 18.38
CA PRO A 251 -8.98 6.01 17.50
C PRO A 251 -8.52 6.07 16.03
N TYR A 252 -7.80 7.11 15.55
CA TYR A 252 -7.56 7.31 14.10
C TYR A 252 -6.78 6.19 13.38
N TYR A 253 -6.14 5.28 14.12
CA TYR A 253 -5.39 4.15 13.57
C TYR A 253 -5.87 2.80 14.12
N GLN A 254 -7.03 2.77 14.78
CA GLN A 254 -7.57 1.60 15.49
C GLN A 254 -7.77 0.39 14.57
N ASP A 255 -8.30 0.60 13.36
CA ASP A 255 -8.55 -0.48 12.40
C ASP A 255 -7.26 -1.18 11.91
N SER A 256 -6.13 -0.50 12.02
CA SER A 256 -4.80 -1.01 11.64
C SER A 256 -3.97 -1.45 12.85
N GLN A 257 -4.55 -1.52 14.04
CA GLN A 257 -3.89 -1.93 15.28
C GLN A 257 -4.34 -3.32 15.71
N TYR A 258 -3.45 -4.03 16.42
CA TYR A 258 -3.87 -5.21 17.16
C TYR A 258 -4.88 -4.81 18.24
N PRO A 259 -5.87 -5.66 18.56
CA PRO A 259 -6.80 -5.38 19.66
C PRO A 259 -6.07 -5.09 20.97
N PRO A 260 -6.56 -4.14 21.80
CA PRO A 260 -5.99 -3.90 23.12
C PRO A 260 -5.97 -5.16 24.00
N ILE A 261 -4.86 -5.35 24.71
CA ILE A 261 -4.68 -6.38 25.73
C ILE A 261 -5.25 -5.86 27.04
N ILE A 262 -6.39 -6.42 27.45
CA ILE A 262 -7.10 -6.05 28.67
C ILE A 262 -6.66 -6.96 29.82
N HIS A 263 -6.64 -6.42 31.04
CA HIS A 263 -6.36 -7.20 32.23
C HIS A 263 -7.36 -8.35 32.40
N ARG A 264 -6.85 -9.54 32.76
CA ARG A 264 -7.66 -10.77 32.90
C ARG A 264 -8.79 -10.63 33.93
N ASP A 265 -8.55 -9.93 35.03
CA ASP A 265 -9.56 -9.72 36.08
C ASP A 265 -10.70 -8.82 35.58
N CYS A 266 -10.37 -7.79 34.78
CA CYS A 266 -11.35 -6.93 34.13
C CYS A 266 -12.21 -7.73 33.14
N LEU A 267 -11.59 -8.53 32.26
CA LEU A 267 -12.32 -9.43 31.36
C LEU A 267 -13.24 -10.41 32.09
N THR A 268 -12.78 -10.94 33.24
CA THR A 268 -13.57 -11.87 34.05
C THR A 268 -14.79 -11.18 34.66
N ASN A 269 -14.63 -9.97 35.18
CA ASN A 269 -15.74 -9.18 35.74
C ASN A 269 -16.75 -8.80 34.66
N LEU A 270 -16.28 -8.27 33.52
CA LEU A 270 -17.13 -7.92 32.39
C LEU A 270 -17.92 -9.12 31.86
N ALA A 271 -17.28 -10.30 31.78
CA ALA A 271 -17.96 -11.53 31.39
C ALA A 271 -19.04 -11.95 32.41
N ASN A 272 -18.76 -11.82 33.71
CA ASN A 272 -19.74 -12.12 34.77
C ASN A 272 -20.93 -11.13 34.77
N GLU A 273 -20.69 -9.88 34.37
CA GLU A 273 -21.69 -8.82 34.23
C GLU A 273 -22.51 -8.95 32.94
N GLY A 274 -22.15 -9.88 32.05
CA GLY A 274 -22.83 -10.08 30.78
C GLY A 274 -22.51 -9.01 29.73
N CYS A 275 -21.36 -8.32 29.86
CA CYS A 275 -20.90 -7.31 28.92
C CYS A 275 -20.72 -7.91 27.51
N SER A 276 -21.43 -7.33 26.54
CA SER A 276 -21.33 -7.67 25.13
C SER A 276 -20.02 -7.15 24.51
N CYS A 277 -19.63 -7.71 23.36
CA CYS A 277 -18.47 -7.21 22.62
C CYS A 277 -18.63 -5.74 22.16
N SER A 278 -19.87 -5.30 21.91
CA SER A 278 -20.15 -3.91 21.54
C SER A 278 -19.93 -2.96 22.72
N GLU A 279 -20.41 -3.33 23.92
CA GLU A 279 -20.21 -2.55 25.14
C GLU A 279 -18.72 -2.49 25.48
N LEU A 280 -18.00 -3.60 25.37
CA LEU A 280 -16.55 -3.63 25.56
C LEU A 280 -15.81 -2.68 24.61
N SER A 281 -16.18 -2.67 23.32
CA SER A 281 -15.57 -1.79 22.32
C SER A 281 -15.79 -0.31 22.68
N ASN A 282 -17.03 0.07 23.03
CA ASN A 282 -17.35 1.44 23.42
C ASN A 282 -16.59 1.85 24.69
N GLN A 283 -16.53 0.98 25.70
CA GLN A 283 -15.81 1.25 26.95
C GLN A 283 -14.29 1.41 26.74
N LEU A 284 -13.71 0.68 25.78
CA LEU A 284 -12.31 0.87 25.37
C LEU A 284 -12.11 2.20 24.63
N GLU A 285 -13.05 2.61 23.79
CA GLU A 285 -13.01 3.89 23.07
C GLU A 285 -13.14 5.09 24.01
N GLU A 286 -14.07 5.02 24.95
CA GLU A 286 -14.37 6.08 25.92
C GLU A 286 -13.31 6.20 27.04
N GLY A 287 -12.45 5.19 27.19
CA GLY A 287 -11.41 5.21 28.21
C GLY A 287 -11.82 4.66 29.57
N GLU A 288 -12.98 3.99 29.64
CA GLU A 288 -13.47 3.37 30.87
C GLU A 288 -12.66 2.12 31.26
N ILE A 289 -12.07 1.45 30.26
CA ILE A 289 -11.21 0.28 30.47
C ILE A 289 -9.75 0.62 30.19
N ASP A 290 -8.92 0.28 31.18
CA ASP A 290 -7.46 0.26 31.07
C ASP A 290 -6.98 -0.98 30.29
N GLY A 291 -5.96 -0.77 29.47
CA GLY A 291 -5.34 -1.85 28.71
C GLY A 291 -3.96 -1.46 28.19
N TYR A 292 -3.34 -2.43 27.51
CA TYR A 292 -2.09 -2.26 26.80
C TYR A 292 -2.30 -2.48 25.31
N LEU A 293 -1.48 -1.84 24.50
CA LEU A 293 -1.49 -2.01 23.05
C LEU A 293 -0.08 -2.33 22.58
N LEU A 294 0.05 -3.28 21.65
CA LEU A 294 1.28 -3.46 20.88
C LEU A 294 1.52 -2.17 20.08
N LYS A 295 2.73 -1.60 20.19
CA LYS A 295 3.00 -0.31 19.57
C LYS A 295 2.88 -0.40 18.04
N PRO A 296 2.05 0.43 17.39
CA PRO A 296 2.01 0.50 15.92
C PRO A 296 3.09 1.44 15.34
N MET A 297 3.80 2.16 16.21
CA MET A 297 4.85 3.13 15.91
C MET A 297 5.64 3.51 17.17
N ASN A 298 6.83 4.10 17.00
CA ASN A 298 7.73 4.41 18.11
C ASN A 298 7.56 5.84 18.66
N CYS A 299 6.95 6.77 17.91
CA CYS A 299 6.87 8.20 18.29
C CYS A 299 6.38 8.44 19.72
N PRO A 300 5.31 7.80 20.24
CA PRO A 300 4.83 8.11 21.59
C PRO A 300 5.86 7.75 22.66
N MET A 301 6.65 6.71 22.44
CA MET A 301 7.69 6.29 23.39
C MET A 301 8.88 7.26 23.38
N HIS A 302 9.31 7.71 22.21
CA HIS A 302 10.40 8.70 22.07
C HIS A 302 10.02 10.05 22.69
N ILE A 303 8.76 10.45 22.55
CA ILE A 303 8.18 11.60 23.23
C ILE A 303 8.28 11.46 24.75
N ARG A 304 8.01 10.26 25.31
CA ARG A 304 8.17 10.03 26.76
C ARG A 304 9.63 10.14 27.21
N ILE A 305 10.58 9.73 26.37
CA ILE A 305 12.02 9.93 26.64
C ILE A 305 12.35 11.43 26.63
N PHE A 306 11.93 12.17 25.61
CA PHE A 306 12.16 13.62 25.54
C PHE A 306 11.63 14.33 26.80
N ARG A 307 10.40 14.01 27.20
CA ARG A 307 9.69 14.59 28.36
C ARG A 307 10.25 14.17 29.73
N SER A 308 11.10 13.14 29.79
CA SER A 308 11.62 12.64 31.07
C SER A 308 12.56 13.63 31.78
N GLU A 309 13.09 14.62 31.06
CA GLU A 309 14.02 15.62 31.56
C GLU A 309 13.61 17.02 31.09
N GLN A 310 13.98 18.04 31.86
CA GLN A 310 13.83 19.42 31.43
C GLN A 310 14.84 19.74 30.31
N ARG A 311 14.38 20.41 29.25
CA ARG A 311 15.20 20.72 28.07
C ARG A 311 15.43 22.23 27.95
N SER A 312 16.67 22.63 27.67
CA SER A 312 17.04 23.98 27.27
C SER A 312 17.10 24.08 25.75
N TYR A 313 16.87 25.27 25.18
CA TYR A 313 17.07 25.54 23.75
C TYR A 313 18.48 25.16 23.26
N ARG A 314 19.47 25.13 24.17
CA ARG A 314 20.86 24.73 23.91
C ARG A 314 21.05 23.23 23.74
N ASP A 315 20.14 22.43 24.27
CA ASP A 315 20.18 20.97 24.13
C ASP A 315 19.64 20.53 22.77
N LEU A 316 18.90 21.41 22.07
CA LEU A 316 18.31 21.13 20.77
C LEU A 316 19.31 21.44 19.64
N PRO A 317 19.46 20.55 18.65
CA PRO A 317 18.53 19.47 18.30
C PRO A 317 18.80 18.17 19.08
N ILE A 318 17.73 17.53 19.58
CA ILE A 318 17.78 16.18 20.17
C ILE A 318 17.32 15.19 19.12
N ARG A 319 18.12 14.17 18.82
CA ARG A 319 17.82 13.19 17.78
C ARG A 319 17.81 11.79 18.37
N LEU A 320 16.62 11.21 18.59
CA LEU A 320 16.47 9.87 19.15
C LEU A 320 16.28 8.87 18.02
N ALA A 321 17.14 7.86 17.93
CA ALA A 321 17.05 6.79 16.93
C ALA A 321 16.78 5.44 17.60
N GLU A 322 16.00 4.58 16.96
CA GLU A 322 15.72 3.23 17.45
C GLU A 322 15.47 2.30 16.26
N PHE A 323 16.04 1.09 16.30
CA PHE A 323 15.54 -0.02 15.48
C PHE A 323 14.25 -0.55 16.11
N GLY A 324 13.19 0.26 15.99
CA GLY A 324 11.97 0.12 16.75
C GLY A 324 11.03 -0.89 16.10
N THR A 325 10.78 -2.00 16.79
CA THR A 325 9.85 -3.04 16.31
C THR A 325 8.42 -2.70 16.66
N VAL A 326 7.57 -2.65 15.65
CA VAL A 326 6.17 -2.23 15.71
C VAL A 326 5.26 -3.28 15.09
N TYR A 327 3.97 -3.20 15.40
CA TYR A 327 2.97 -4.17 14.97
C TYR A 327 1.75 -3.48 14.37
N ARG A 328 1.33 -3.93 13.18
CA ARG A 328 0.13 -3.45 12.48
C ARG A 328 -0.74 -4.61 12.07
N TRP A 329 -2.04 -4.44 12.22
CA TRP A 329 -3.03 -5.43 11.85
C TRP A 329 -3.37 -5.33 10.36
N GLU A 330 -2.41 -5.73 9.52
CA GLU A 330 -2.61 -5.84 8.07
C GLU A 330 -3.56 -7.02 7.76
N GLN A 331 -4.48 -6.81 6.81
CA GLN A 331 -5.43 -7.84 6.43
C GLN A 331 -4.71 -9.04 5.82
N SER A 332 -5.16 -10.26 6.10
CA SER A 332 -4.44 -11.46 5.68
C SER A 332 -4.24 -11.54 4.16
N GLY A 333 -5.18 -11.00 3.36
CA GLY A 333 -5.07 -10.93 1.90
C GLY A 333 -4.08 -9.90 1.37
N GLU A 334 -3.60 -8.98 2.22
CA GLU A 334 -2.63 -7.95 1.85
C GLU A 334 -1.19 -8.35 2.17
N LEU A 335 -0.98 -9.38 2.99
CA LEU A 335 0.34 -9.85 3.39
C LEU A 335 1.10 -10.41 2.18
N ASN A 336 2.37 -10.02 2.04
CA ASN A 336 3.19 -10.44 0.92
C ASN A 336 4.67 -10.57 1.28
N GLY A 337 5.07 -11.82 1.56
CA GLY A 337 6.46 -12.17 1.86
C GLY A 337 7.06 -11.27 2.94
N MET A 338 8.14 -10.57 2.62
CA MET A 338 8.76 -9.57 3.51
C MET A 338 8.30 -8.14 3.23
N THR A 339 7.64 -7.90 2.10
CA THR A 339 7.29 -6.53 1.64
C THR A 339 6.09 -5.91 2.36
N ARG A 340 5.17 -6.76 2.85
CA ARG A 340 4.02 -6.36 3.67
C ARG A 340 3.76 -7.40 4.76
N VAL A 341 4.00 -7.01 6.01
CA VAL A 341 4.10 -7.88 7.19
C VAL A 341 3.39 -7.22 8.38
N ARG A 342 3.02 -8.01 9.39
CA ARG A 342 2.34 -7.51 10.60
C ARG A 342 3.30 -7.05 11.68
N GLY A 343 4.43 -7.72 11.82
CA GLY A 343 5.51 -7.35 12.74
C GLY A 343 6.74 -6.94 11.94
N PHE A 344 7.26 -5.74 12.20
CA PHE A 344 8.42 -5.23 11.48
C PHE A 344 9.25 -4.27 12.32
N THR A 345 10.54 -4.17 12.01
CA THR A 345 11.46 -3.24 12.63
C THR A 345 11.74 -2.07 11.70
N GLN A 346 11.62 -0.84 12.18
CA GLN A 346 11.98 0.35 11.40
C GLN A 346 13.28 0.95 11.90
N ASP A 347 14.08 1.54 11.01
CA ASP A 347 15.25 2.37 11.35
C ASP A 347 14.82 3.79 11.77
N ASP A 348 13.86 3.82 12.67
CA ASP A 348 13.05 4.98 13.03
C ASP A 348 13.85 5.99 13.86
N ALA A 349 13.55 7.27 13.67
CA ALA A 349 14.05 8.31 14.54
C ALA A 349 13.12 9.51 14.63
N HIS A 350 13.15 10.12 15.80
CA HIS A 350 12.39 11.32 16.13
C HIS A 350 13.35 12.41 16.57
N LEU A 351 13.37 13.50 15.81
CA LEU A 351 14.16 14.68 16.12
C LEU A 351 13.26 15.72 16.77
N PHE A 352 13.71 16.28 17.89
CA PHE A 352 13.05 17.37 18.61
C PHE A 352 13.90 18.63 18.45
N ILE A 353 13.35 19.60 17.73
CA ILE A 353 14.12 20.72 17.21
C ILE A 353 13.40 22.03 17.44
N ARG A 354 14.13 23.14 17.33
CA ARG A 354 13.53 24.47 17.31
C ARG A 354 13.05 24.79 15.90
N GLU A 355 12.10 25.72 15.79
CA GLU A 355 11.57 26.18 14.50
C GLU A 355 12.68 26.66 13.55
N ASP A 356 13.68 27.38 14.08
CA ASP A 356 14.81 27.93 13.30
C ASP A 356 15.73 26.84 12.73
N GLN A 357 15.70 25.63 13.28
CA GLN A 357 16.53 24.49 12.85
C GLN A 357 15.85 23.61 11.80
N LEU A 358 14.55 23.82 11.53
CA LEU A 358 13.74 22.92 10.72
C LEU A 358 14.33 22.58 9.35
N GLN A 359 14.77 23.60 8.61
CA GLN A 359 15.29 23.38 7.26
C GLN A 359 16.60 22.59 7.23
N GLU A 360 17.53 22.89 8.14
CA GLU A 360 18.81 22.19 8.25
C GLU A 360 18.61 20.71 8.60
N GLU A 361 17.70 20.43 9.53
CA GLU A 361 17.42 19.07 9.98
C GLU A 361 16.68 18.23 8.94
N ILE A 362 15.76 18.82 8.17
CA ILE A 362 15.15 18.13 7.03
C ILE A 362 16.23 17.80 5.99
N GLN A 363 17.12 18.74 5.66
CA GLN A 363 18.20 18.51 4.70
C GLN A 363 19.16 17.39 5.16
N GLY A 364 19.50 17.33 6.45
CA GLY A 364 20.26 16.23 7.03
C GLY A 364 19.58 14.87 6.83
N CYS A 365 18.27 14.80 7.11
CA CYS A 365 17.48 13.58 6.90
C CYS A 365 17.46 13.15 5.43
N LEU A 366 17.25 14.07 4.49
CA LEU A 366 17.23 13.77 3.05
C LEU A 366 18.62 13.36 2.54
N GLY A 367 19.69 13.95 3.10
CA GLY A 367 21.08 13.56 2.82
C GLY A 367 21.37 12.12 3.22
N LEU A 368 20.83 11.66 4.35
CA LEU A 368 20.94 10.28 4.79
C LEU A 368 20.26 9.29 3.82
N VAL A 369 19.05 9.61 3.35
CA VAL A 369 18.35 8.78 2.35
C VAL A 369 19.13 8.71 1.04
N LYS A 370 19.66 9.84 0.57
CA LYS A 370 20.51 9.90 -0.63
C LYS A 370 21.78 9.05 -0.48
N LEU A 371 22.41 9.09 0.68
CA LEU A 371 23.58 8.26 0.97
C LEU A 371 23.24 6.77 0.88
N VAL A 372 22.14 6.34 1.51
CA VAL A 372 21.64 4.97 1.46
C VAL A 372 21.44 4.50 0.01
N PHE A 373 20.70 5.27 -0.79
CA PHE A 373 20.45 4.91 -2.20
C PHE A 373 21.72 4.90 -3.05
N SER A 374 22.63 5.84 -2.82
CA SER A 374 23.92 5.87 -3.51
C SER A 374 24.77 4.63 -3.18
N VAL A 375 24.83 4.21 -1.93
CA VAL A 375 25.61 3.05 -1.49
C VAL A 375 25.05 1.76 -2.07
N LEU A 376 23.72 1.65 -2.17
CA LEU A 376 23.03 0.47 -2.70
C LEU A 376 22.84 0.48 -4.21
N GLY A 377 23.24 1.55 -4.90
CA GLY A 377 23.11 1.67 -6.35
C GLY A 377 21.68 1.88 -6.85
N MET A 378 20.76 2.32 -5.99
CA MET A 378 19.37 2.61 -6.34
C MET A 378 19.27 3.97 -7.03
N LYS A 379 19.26 3.97 -8.37
CA LYS A 379 19.25 5.20 -9.18
C LYS A 379 17.86 5.59 -9.69
N ASP A 380 16.95 4.63 -9.80
CA ASP A 380 15.59 4.85 -10.33
C ASP A 380 14.60 5.02 -9.18
N TYR A 381 14.49 6.25 -8.70
CA TYR A 381 13.54 6.64 -7.66
C TYR A 381 12.93 8.00 -7.98
N ARG A 382 11.67 8.18 -7.59
CA ARG A 382 10.98 9.47 -7.60
C ARG A 382 10.74 9.94 -6.18
N VAL A 383 10.67 11.26 -6.02
CA VAL A 383 10.31 11.87 -4.73
C VAL A 383 8.84 12.27 -4.77
N ARG A 384 8.10 11.90 -3.73
CA ARG A 384 6.72 12.32 -3.55
C ARG A 384 6.62 13.24 -2.35
N VAL A 385 5.98 14.39 -2.53
CA VAL A 385 5.60 15.29 -1.43
C VAL A 385 4.12 15.08 -1.16
N SER A 386 3.82 14.37 -0.08
CA SER A 386 2.46 14.04 0.32
C SER A 386 1.87 15.18 1.16
N LEU A 387 0.80 15.78 0.65
CA LEU A 387 0.14 16.96 1.21
C LEU A 387 -1.26 16.61 1.73
N ARG A 388 -1.83 17.49 2.56
CA ARG A 388 -3.20 17.29 3.03
C ARG A 388 -4.21 17.57 1.91
N ASP A 389 -5.29 16.81 1.89
CA ASP A 389 -6.53 17.22 1.22
C ASP A 389 -7.29 18.22 2.10
N PRO A 390 -7.45 19.49 1.69
CA PRO A 390 -8.18 20.49 2.46
C PRO A 390 -9.67 20.16 2.67
N GLN A 391 -10.23 19.22 1.89
CA GLN A 391 -11.63 18.82 1.97
C GLN A 391 -11.87 17.62 2.91
N SER A 392 -10.80 16.99 3.42
CA SER A 392 -10.90 15.83 4.31
C SER A 392 -10.87 16.23 5.79
N ASP A 393 -11.64 15.53 6.61
CA ASP A 393 -11.68 15.60 8.06
C ASP A 393 -10.59 14.76 8.76
N LYS A 394 -9.78 14.02 7.97
CA LYS A 394 -8.69 13.15 8.46
C LYS A 394 -7.58 13.93 9.19
N TYR A 395 -7.33 15.18 8.81
CA TYR A 395 -6.13 15.90 9.24
C TYR A 395 -6.35 16.67 10.54
N VAL A 396 -5.53 16.40 11.54
CA VAL A 396 -5.61 17.05 12.86
C VAL A 396 -4.66 18.25 12.94
N GLY A 397 -4.99 19.20 13.81
CA GLY A 397 -4.12 20.34 14.10
C GLY A 397 -4.53 21.66 13.48
N ASN A 398 -3.75 22.71 13.78
CA ASN A 398 -3.99 24.06 13.27
C ASN A 398 -3.63 24.16 11.77
N PRO A 399 -4.51 24.71 10.91
CA PRO A 399 -4.20 24.97 9.50
C PRO A 399 -2.93 25.77 9.24
N GLU A 400 -2.53 26.67 10.14
CA GLU A 400 -1.28 27.43 10.01
C GLU A 400 -0.04 26.54 10.15
N SER A 401 -0.03 25.62 11.12
CA SER A 401 1.06 24.66 11.31
C SER A 401 1.23 23.75 10.11
N TRP A 402 0.12 23.32 9.51
CA TRP A 402 0.14 22.59 8.24
C TRP A 402 0.77 23.38 7.11
N ASN A 403 0.39 24.65 6.94
CA ASN A 403 0.97 25.50 5.89
C ASN A 403 2.49 25.67 6.10
N LYS A 404 2.95 25.80 7.35
CA LYS A 404 4.38 25.85 7.68
C LYS A 404 5.09 24.55 7.31
N ALA A 405 4.55 23.41 7.75
CA ALA A 405 5.12 22.10 7.46
C ALA A 405 5.20 21.81 5.94
N GLU A 406 4.11 22.07 5.20
CA GLU A 406 4.08 21.83 3.75
C GLU A 406 5.06 22.73 3.00
N ASN A 407 5.14 24.02 3.37
CA ASN A 407 6.11 24.94 2.78
C ASN A 407 7.55 24.54 3.12
N ALA A 408 7.79 24.05 4.34
CA ALA A 408 9.10 23.56 4.73
C ALA A 408 9.55 22.38 3.87
N LEU A 409 8.67 21.40 3.65
CA LEU A 409 8.96 20.26 2.78
C LEU A 409 9.13 20.66 1.30
N ARG A 410 8.31 21.58 0.78
CA ARG A 410 8.46 22.13 -0.58
C ARG A 410 9.81 22.82 -0.78
N GLN A 411 10.29 23.54 0.23
CA GLN A 411 11.59 24.18 0.17
C GLN A 411 12.72 23.15 0.23
N ALA A 412 12.59 22.15 1.11
CA ALA A 412 13.59 21.10 1.26
C ALA A 412 13.72 20.25 -0.01
N VAL A 413 12.61 19.85 -0.64
CA VAL A 413 12.65 19.02 -1.86
C VAL A 413 13.29 19.76 -3.03
N LYS A 414 13.12 21.09 -3.15
CA LYS A 414 13.78 21.90 -4.19
C LYS A 414 15.31 21.90 -4.09
N SER A 415 15.85 21.60 -2.91
CA SER A 415 17.30 21.43 -2.72
C SER A 415 17.78 20.04 -3.13
N LEU A 416 16.87 19.08 -3.26
CA LEU A 416 17.14 17.79 -3.89
C LEU A 416 17.00 18.01 -5.40
N ASP A 417 18.12 18.06 -6.11
CA ASP A 417 18.17 18.08 -7.58
C ASP A 417 17.62 16.74 -8.15
N VAL A 418 16.32 16.49 -7.96
CA VAL A 418 15.59 15.25 -8.27
C VAL A 418 14.16 15.61 -8.63
N ASP A 419 13.58 14.90 -9.61
CA ASP A 419 12.18 15.04 -9.97
C ASP A 419 11.27 14.68 -8.78
N TYR A 420 10.32 15.57 -8.49
CA TYR A 420 9.33 15.36 -7.44
C TYR A 420 7.91 15.67 -7.90
N GLN A 421 6.93 15.00 -7.27
CA GLN A 421 5.51 15.22 -7.50
C GLN A 421 4.81 15.53 -6.18
N GLU A 422 3.91 16.51 -6.19
CA GLU A 422 3.01 16.78 -5.07
C GLU A 422 1.77 15.89 -5.20
N GLU A 423 1.45 15.11 -4.16
CA GLU A 423 0.28 14.24 -4.10
C GLU A 423 -0.64 14.67 -2.95
N ILE A 424 -1.83 15.18 -3.30
CA ILE A 424 -2.85 15.65 -2.35
C ILE A 424 -3.62 14.44 -1.79
N GLY A 425 -3.86 14.40 -0.48
CA GLY A 425 -4.59 13.31 0.19
C GLY A 425 -3.66 12.29 0.87
N GLU A 426 -2.40 12.23 0.44
CA GLU A 426 -1.45 11.18 0.83
C GLU A 426 -0.69 11.48 2.14
N ALA A 427 -0.87 12.66 2.75
CA ALA A 427 -0.26 12.98 4.04
C ALA A 427 -0.77 12.07 5.17
N ALA A 428 0.03 11.91 6.23
CA ALA A 428 -0.47 11.28 7.45
C ALA A 428 -1.44 12.24 8.17
N PHE A 429 -2.22 11.72 9.12
CA PHE A 429 -3.22 12.55 9.81
C PHE A 429 -2.61 13.71 10.61
N TYR A 430 -1.34 13.61 11.03
CA TYR A 430 -0.66 14.60 11.87
C TYR A 430 0.40 15.45 11.14
N GLY A 431 0.67 15.24 9.85
CA GLY A 431 1.62 16.10 9.14
C GLY A 431 1.96 15.63 7.73
N PRO A 432 2.47 16.54 6.88
CA PRO A 432 2.91 16.22 5.53
C PRO A 432 4.26 15.48 5.56
N LYS A 433 4.58 14.77 4.48
CA LYS A 433 5.79 13.93 4.40
C LYS A 433 6.41 13.94 3.00
N ILE A 434 7.72 13.75 2.95
CA ILE A 434 8.49 13.43 1.76
C ILE A 434 8.71 11.92 1.75
N ASP A 435 8.17 11.26 0.74
CA ASP A 435 8.33 9.83 0.53
C ASP A 435 9.26 9.57 -0.65
N PHE A 436 10.16 8.60 -0.50
CA PHE A 436 11.03 8.14 -1.55
C PHE A 436 10.49 6.84 -2.13
N VAL A 437 10.06 6.91 -3.39
CA VAL A 437 9.43 5.81 -4.09
C VAL A 437 10.44 5.21 -5.06
N VAL A 438 10.90 4.01 -4.74
CA VAL A 438 11.87 3.27 -5.56
C VAL A 438 11.12 2.30 -6.44
N LYS A 439 11.47 2.26 -7.72
CA LYS A 439 10.95 1.25 -8.64
C LYS A 439 11.82 0.00 -8.53
N ASP A 440 11.21 -1.14 -8.21
CA ASP A 440 11.93 -2.40 -8.25
C ASP A 440 12.20 -2.85 -9.69
N VAL A 441 13.00 -3.91 -9.81
CA VAL A 441 13.41 -4.50 -11.09
C VAL A 441 12.26 -5.07 -11.91
N ILE A 442 11.06 -5.17 -11.33
CA ILE A 442 9.85 -5.69 -11.97
C ILE A 442 8.81 -4.57 -12.19
N GLY A 443 9.19 -3.34 -11.89
CA GLY A 443 8.42 -2.13 -12.15
C GLY A 443 7.44 -1.73 -11.06
N ARG A 444 7.41 -2.42 -9.91
CA ARG A 444 6.56 -2.03 -8.78
C ARG A 444 7.20 -0.88 -8.02
N GLU A 445 6.37 0.01 -7.54
CA GLU A 445 6.79 1.16 -6.74
C GLU A 445 6.73 0.82 -5.25
N TRP A 446 7.86 1.02 -4.55
CA TRP A 446 7.98 0.81 -3.12
C TRP A 446 8.34 2.11 -2.43
N GLN A 447 7.50 2.53 -1.50
CA GLN A 447 7.88 3.54 -0.53
C GLN A 447 8.87 2.93 0.47
N LEU A 448 10.11 3.45 0.47
CA LEU A 448 11.18 3.04 1.38
C LEU A 448 11.45 4.13 2.41
N GLY A 449 12.09 5.22 1.98
CA GLY A 449 12.45 6.35 2.83
C GLY A 449 11.27 7.28 3.08
N THR A 450 11.14 7.79 4.31
CA THR A 450 10.19 8.86 4.63
C THR A 450 10.80 9.90 5.57
N VAL A 451 10.47 11.16 5.35
CA VAL A 451 10.77 12.29 6.23
C VAL A 451 9.50 13.10 6.43
N GLN A 452 9.04 13.22 7.67
CA GLN A 452 7.78 13.83 8.01
C GLN A 452 7.96 14.90 9.07
N VAL A 453 7.27 16.03 8.91
CA VAL A 453 7.29 17.14 9.85
C VAL A 453 5.99 17.15 10.63
N ASP A 454 6.09 17.18 11.97
CA ASP A 454 4.97 17.07 12.88
C ASP A 454 4.99 18.19 13.93
N TYR A 455 3.94 19.01 13.89
CA TYR A 455 3.65 20.05 14.87
C TYR A 455 2.58 19.61 15.89
N ASN A 456 1.91 18.49 15.65
CA ASN A 456 0.73 18.06 16.37
C ASN A 456 1.07 17.20 17.59
N LEU A 457 1.96 16.22 17.48
CA LEU A 457 2.31 15.40 18.65
C LEU A 457 3.00 16.23 19.76
N PRO A 458 3.88 17.20 19.46
CA PRO A 458 4.40 18.10 20.49
C PRO A 458 3.32 18.83 21.29
N GLU A 459 2.23 19.27 20.63
CA GLU A 459 1.09 19.91 21.30
C GLU A 459 0.26 18.92 22.11
N ARG A 460 -0.09 17.76 21.51
CA ARG A 460 -0.88 16.71 22.17
C ARG A 460 -0.22 16.18 23.45
N PHE A 461 1.10 16.12 23.45
CA PHE A 461 1.89 15.68 24.60
C PHE A 461 2.40 16.81 25.48
N ASP A 462 1.99 18.05 25.24
CA ASP A 462 2.39 19.21 26.02
C ASP A 462 3.92 19.28 26.20
N LEU A 463 4.67 19.08 25.11
CA LEU A 463 6.13 19.11 25.12
C LEU A 463 6.64 20.53 25.17
N SER A 464 7.69 20.78 25.93
CA SER A 464 8.29 22.12 25.99
C SER A 464 9.80 22.06 26.21
N TYR A 465 10.47 23.14 25.80
CA TYR A 465 11.84 23.46 26.16
C TYR A 465 11.93 24.92 26.62
N VAL A 466 12.95 25.25 27.42
CA VAL A 466 13.19 26.62 27.90
C VAL A 466 14.00 27.39 26.85
N GLY A 467 13.40 28.44 26.30
CA GLY A 467 14.00 29.34 25.30
C GLY A 467 15.11 30.23 25.85
N SER A 468 15.81 30.94 24.95
CA SER A 468 16.81 31.94 25.34
C SER A 468 16.22 33.15 26.07
N ASP A 469 14.91 33.33 25.95
CA ASP A 469 14.07 34.31 26.64
C ASP A 469 13.56 33.82 28.01
N ASN A 470 14.00 32.64 28.47
CA ASN A 470 13.53 31.95 29.66
C ASN A 470 12.02 31.62 29.66
N GLN A 471 11.37 31.59 28.50
CA GLN A 471 9.98 31.14 28.37
C GLN A 471 9.92 29.70 27.87
N ASN A 472 8.77 29.04 28.06
CA ASN A 472 8.53 27.71 27.52
C ASN A 472 8.11 27.83 26.06
N HIS A 473 8.81 27.12 25.18
CA HIS A 473 8.52 27.02 23.75
C HIS A 473 8.21 25.58 23.37
N ARG A 474 7.40 25.40 22.33
CA ARG A 474 7.08 24.08 21.76
C ARG A 474 8.19 23.64 20.79
N PRO A 475 8.73 22.41 20.91
CA PRO A 475 9.59 21.87 19.88
C PRO A 475 8.79 21.45 18.65
N VAL A 476 9.42 21.45 17.49
CA VAL A 476 8.93 20.77 16.28
C VAL A 476 9.51 19.36 16.26
N MET A 477 8.73 18.40 15.78
CA MET A 477 9.20 17.01 15.64
C MET A 477 9.39 16.64 14.17
N ILE A 478 10.51 15.98 13.86
CA ILE A 478 10.71 15.32 12.56
C ILE A 478 10.73 13.81 12.79
N HIS A 479 9.91 13.08 12.05
CA HIS A 479 9.96 11.63 11.97
C HIS A 479 10.74 11.24 10.72
N ARG A 480 11.64 10.27 10.82
CA ARG A 480 12.36 9.79 9.65
C ARG A 480 12.68 8.30 9.75
N ALA A 481 12.66 7.63 8.60
CA ALA A 481 13.12 6.26 8.44
C ALA A 481 13.76 6.11 7.05
N PRO A 482 15.11 6.10 6.94
CA PRO A 482 15.84 5.97 5.69
C PRO A 482 15.57 4.67 4.92
N PHE A 483 15.61 3.53 5.60
CA PHE A 483 15.26 2.23 5.02
C PHE A 483 13.75 1.99 5.04
N GLY A 484 13.07 2.54 6.05
CA GLY A 484 11.68 2.20 6.34
C GLY A 484 11.63 0.97 7.23
N SER A 485 10.88 -0.06 6.82
CA SER A 485 10.91 -1.38 7.49
C SER A 485 12.09 -2.19 6.99
N MET A 486 12.85 -2.80 7.89
CA MET A 486 13.95 -3.72 7.58
C MET A 486 13.46 -4.92 6.76
N GLU A 487 12.30 -5.48 7.10
CA GLU A 487 11.67 -6.57 6.36
C GLU A 487 11.38 -6.14 4.92
N ARG A 488 10.68 -5.02 4.73
CA ARG A 488 10.36 -4.52 3.38
C ARG A 488 11.63 -4.21 2.59
N PHE A 489 12.57 -3.50 3.21
CA PHE A 489 13.80 -3.08 2.57
C PHE A 489 14.64 -4.27 2.14
N CYS A 490 14.86 -5.25 3.01
CA CYS A 490 15.57 -6.48 2.63
C CYS A 490 14.80 -7.29 1.56
N GLY A 491 13.46 -7.32 1.62
CA GLY A 491 12.63 -7.87 0.56
C GLY A 491 12.98 -7.26 -0.79
N VAL A 492 12.97 -5.92 -0.89
CA VAL A 492 13.33 -5.19 -2.11
C VAL A 492 14.80 -5.42 -2.50
N LEU A 493 15.74 -5.49 -1.56
CA LEU A 493 17.15 -5.76 -1.85
C LEU A 493 17.40 -7.14 -2.45
N ILE A 494 16.71 -8.17 -1.94
CA ILE A 494 16.80 -9.52 -2.50
C ILE A 494 16.44 -9.48 -4.00
N GLU A 495 15.37 -8.78 -4.35
CA GLU A 495 14.92 -8.68 -5.74
C GLU A 495 15.86 -7.80 -6.58
N HIS A 496 16.28 -6.65 -6.02
CA HIS A 496 17.18 -5.70 -6.66
C HIS A 496 18.48 -6.36 -7.11
N PHE A 497 19.09 -7.16 -6.22
CA PHE A 497 20.33 -7.88 -6.49
C PHE A 497 20.12 -9.28 -7.08
N ALA A 498 18.87 -9.71 -7.28
CA ALA A 498 18.54 -11.07 -7.69
C ALA A 498 19.23 -12.15 -6.83
N GLY A 499 19.36 -11.89 -5.52
CA GLY A 499 20.05 -12.75 -4.55
C GLY A 499 21.59 -12.67 -4.58
N ASN A 500 22.18 -11.95 -5.53
CA ASN A 500 23.63 -11.74 -5.65
C ASN A 500 24.05 -10.43 -4.96
N PHE A 501 24.00 -10.43 -3.63
CA PHE A 501 24.34 -9.25 -2.83
C PHE A 501 25.76 -8.75 -3.09
N PRO A 502 26.01 -7.44 -2.86
CA PRO A 502 27.37 -6.93 -2.73
C PRO A 502 28.19 -7.74 -1.71
N THR A 503 29.53 -7.66 -1.82
CA THR A 503 30.43 -8.44 -0.96
C THR A 503 30.45 -7.95 0.49
N TRP A 504 30.27 -6.65 0.69
CA TRP A 504 30.02 -6.07 2.02
C TRP A 504 28.59 -6.43 2.42
#